data_AF-A0A8J4BP36-F1
#
_entry.id   AF-A0A8J4BP36-F1
#
_cell.length_a   1.000
_cell.length_b   1.000
_cell.length_c   1.000
_cell.angle_alpha   90.00
_cell.angle_beta   90.00
_cell.angle_gamma   90.00
#
_symmetry.space_group_name_H-M   'P 1'
#
loop_
_entity.id
_entity.type
_entity.pdbx_description
1 polymer ?
#
loop_
_entity_poly.entity_id
_entity_poly.type
_entity_poly.pdbx_seq_one_letter_code
_entity_poly.pdbx_strand_id
1 'polypeptide(L)'
;MLIVALTTRKRGAIQLSLFLLSGGIIFNAERLNRLGAQHWQKFAGQNYFDSAGVFMSAVVSGAQLIVMFIVLINYLISCAGMLVAAKKRELIYKAKQRAKVAKAAEAPPSSSKKKD
;
A
#
# COMPACT_ATOMS: atom_id res chain seq x y z
N MET A 1 -15.86 -1.30 -4.36
CA MET A 1 -14.61 -1.09 -3.60
C MET A 1 -14.19 -2.35 -2.83
N LEU A 2 -15.04 -2.91 -1.94
CA LEU A 2 -14.69 -4.06 -1.10
C LEU A 2 -14.25 -5.33 -1.87
N ILE A 3 -15.04 -5.82 -2.82
CA ILE A 3 -14.71 -7.02 -3.62
C ILE A 3 -13.39 -6.82 -4.39
N VAL A 4 -13.18 -5.63 -4.93
CA VAL A 4 -11.94 -5.29 -5.65
C VAL A 4 -10.76 -5.29 -4.69
N ALA A 5 -10.91 -4.73 -3.48
CA ALA A 5 -9.86 -4.74 -2.46
C ALA A 5 -9.45 -6.17 -2.06
N LEU A 6 -10.41 -7.09 -1.94
CA LEU A 6 -10.15 -8.50 -1.62
C LEU A 6 -9.48 -9.26 -2.76
N THR A 7 -9.97 -9.09 -4.00
CA THR A 7 -9.47 -9.83 -5.17
C THR A 7 -8.12 -9.32 -5.69
N THR A 8 -7.83 -8.04 -5.54
CA THR A 8 -6.63 -7.39 -6.09
C THR A 8 -5.49 -7.21 -5.08
N ARG A 9 -5.52 -7.93 -3.95
CA ARG A 9 -4.54 -7.80 -2.85
C ARG A 9 -3.05 -7.89 -3.24
N LYS A 10 -2.73 -8.52 -4.38
CA LYS A 10 -1.35 -8.64 -4.91
C LYS A 10 -0.95 -7.51 -5.87
N ARG A 11 -1.88 -6.64 -6.27
CA ARG A 11 -1.67 -5.58 -7.25
C ARG A 11 -1.58 -4.22 -6.54
N GLY A 12 -0.36 -3.83 -6.15
CA GLY A 12 -0.11 -2.62 -5.35
C GLY A 12 -0.68 -1.33 -5.96
N ALA A 13 -0.57 -1.14 -7.27
CA ALA A 13 -1.12 0.04 -7.94
C ALA A 13 -2.64 0.14 -7.79
N ILE A 14 -3.37 -0.98 -7.91
CA ILE A 14 -4.83 -1.00 -7.73
C ILE A 14 -5.18 -0.71 -6.28
N GLN A 15 -4.47 -1.31 -5.33
CA GLN A 15 -4.68 -1.06 -3.89
C GLN A 15 -4.46 0.43 -3.55
N LEU A 16 -3.43 1.06 -4.14
CA LEU A 16 -3.19 2.50 -3.97
C LEU A 16 -4.31 3.34 -4.58
N SER A 17 -4.76 3.03 -5.80
CA SER A 17 -5.90 3.72 -6.42
C SER A 17 -7.17 3.58 -5.58
N LEU A 18 -7.46 2.38 -5.04
CA LEU A 18 -8.59 2.15 -4.14
C LEU A 18 -8.46 3.03 -2.88
N PHE A 19 -7.28 3.09 -2.26
CA PHE A 19 -7.05 3.92 -1.08
C PHE A 19 -7.29 5.40 -1.34
N LEU A 20 -6.74 5.93 -2.45
CA LEU A 20 -6.90 7.33 -2.83
C LEU A 20 -8.36 7.66 -3.17
N LEU A 21 -9.06 6.77 -3.86
CA LEU A 21 -10.49 6.95 -4.17
C LEU A 21 -11.35 6.91 -2.91
N SER A 22 -11.14 5.94 -2.02
CA SER A 22 -11.86 5.85 -0.75
C SER A 22 -11.61 7.08 0.12
N GLY A 23 -10.36 7.54 0.24
CA GLY A 23 -10.01 8.76 0.96
C GLY A 23 -10.65 10.00 0.34
N GLY A 24 -10.65 10.11 -1.00
CA GLY A 24 -11.31 11.20 -1.71
C GLY A 24 -12.82 11.24 -1.48
N ILE A 25 -13.49 10.09 -1.42
CA ILE A 25 -14.92 10.00 -1.10
C ILE A 25 -15.19 10.46 0.32
N ILE A 26 -14.40 9.98 1.30
CA ILE A 26 -14.55 10.38 2.71
C ILE A 26 -14.29 11.88 2.87
N PHE A 27 -13.26 12.41 2.24
CA PHE A 27 -12.94 13.84 2.28
C PHE A 27 -14.07 14.71 1.72
N ASN A 28 -14.74 14.25 0.66
CA ASN A 28 -15.86 14.96 0.07
C ASN A 28 -17.21 14.58 0.71
N ALA A 29 -17.24 13.80 1.79
CA ALA A 29 -18.49 13.28 2.36
C ALA A 29 -19.45 14.40 2.80
N GLU A 30 -18.95 15.49 3.38
CA GLU A 30 -19.79 16.63 3.77
C GLU A 30 -20.39 17.36 2.55
N ARG A 31 -19.59 17.53 1.49
CA ARG A 31 -20.06 18.15 0.24
C ARG A 31 -21.11 17.27 -0.44
N LEU A 32 -20.87 15.97 -0.49
CA LEU A 32 -21.82 14.99 -1.00
C LEU A 32 -23.10 14.96 -0.15
N ASN A 33 -22.98 15.07 1.17
CA ASN A 33 -24.12 15.16 2.08
C ASN A 33 -24.99 16.39 1.76
N ARG A 34 -24.37 17.56 1.60
CA ARG A 34 -25.08 18.80 1.26
C ARG A 34 -25.74 18.75 -0.11
N LEU A 35 -25.06 18.18 -1.11
CA LEU A 35 -25.62 17.97 -2.44
C LEU A 35 -26.80 16.99 -2.41
N GLY A 36 -26.69 15.92 -1.62
CA GLY A 36 -27.77 14.97 -1.36
C GLY A 36 -28.97 15.66 -0.71
N ALA A 37 -28.73 16.50 0.31
CA ALA A 37 -29.78 17.28 0.98
C ALA A 37 -30.50 18.26 0.04
N GLN A 38 -29.85 18.74 -1.02
CA GLN A 38 -30.47 19.63 -2.00
C GLN A 38 -31.26 18.88 -3.08
N HIS A 39 -30.87 17.64 -3.38
CA HIS A 39 -31.39 16.88 -4.52
C HIS A 39 -32.09 15.58 -4.13
N TRP A 40 -32.37 15.36 -2.84
CA TRP A 40 -32.90 14.08 -2.33
C TRP A 40 -34.15 13.62 -3.07
N GLN A 41 -35.03 14.53 -3.46
CA GLN A 41 -36.28 14.24 -4.20
C GLN A 41 -36.05 13.50 -5.52
N LYS A 42 -34.85 13.64 -6.13
CA LYS A 42 -34.52 12.97 -7.39
C LYS A 42 -34.24 11.48 -7.20
N PHE A 43 -33.97 11.01 -5.99
CA PHE A 43 -33.52 9.62 -5.75
C PHE A 43 -34.03 8.98 -4.45
N ALA A 44 -34.72 9.72 -3.59
CA ALA A 44 -35.23 9.26 -2.31
C ALA A 44 -36.63 9.81 -2.04
N GLY A 45 -37.47 9.03 -1.35
CA GLY A 45 -38.80 9.46 -0.93
C GLY A 45 -38.79 10.46 0.25
N GLN A 46 -37.65 10.61 0.94
CA GLN A 46 -37.47 11.56 2.03
C GLN A 46 -36.01 12.05 2.10
N ASN A 47 -35.78 13.18 2.78
CA ASN A 47 -34.45 13.72 2.97
C ASN A 47 -33.73 13.01 4.12
N TYR A 48 -32.76 12.15 3.79
CA TYR A 48 -31.91 11.46 4.77
C TYR A 48 -30.67 12.26 5.19
N PHE A 49 -30.39 13.37 4.51
CA PHE A 49 -29.15 14.12 4.70
C PHE A 49 -29.34 15.20 5.75
N ASP A 50 -28.63 15.05 6.87
CA ASP A 50 -28.69 15.96 8.01
C ASP A 50 -27.53 16.97 8.00
N SER A 51 -27.68 18.10 8.71
CA SER A 51 -26.64 19.15 8.76
C SER A 51 -25.35 18.69 9.44
N ALA A 52 -25.42 17.71 10.34
CA ALA A 52 -24.26 17.12 11.00
C ALA A 52 -23.57 16.05 10.14
N GLY A 53 -24.19 15.63 9.02
CA GLY A 53 -23.66 14.62 8.11
C GLY A 53 -23.60 13.21 8.71
N VAL A 54 -24.43 12.91 9.70
CA VAL A 54 -24.46 11.62 10.40
C VAL A 54 -24.81 10.48 9.44
N PHE A 55 -25.80 10.68 8.56
CA PHE A 55 -26.19 9.66 7.59
C PHE A 55 -25.03 9.28 6.65
N MET A 56 -24.41 10.28 6.02
CA MET A 56 -23.26 10.07 5.13
C MET A 56 -22.05 9.51 5.88
N SER A 57 -21.82 9.93 7.12
CA SER A 57 -20.74 9.39 7.95
C SER A 57 -20.95 7.90 8.26
N ALA A 58 -22.16 7.49 8.63
CA ALA A 58 -22.46 6.10 8.94
C ALA A 58 -22.42 5.21 7.68
N VAL A 59 -23.11 5.62 6.61
CA VAL A 59 -23.33 4.78 5.42
C VAL A 59 -22.12 4.79 4.48
N VAL A 60 -21.55 5.97 4.22
CA VAL A 60 -20.44 6.10 3.26
C VAL A 60 -19.11 5.92 3.96
N SER A 61 -18.83 6.70 5.00
CA SER A 61 -17.53 6.65 5.67
C SER A 61 -17.34 5.34 6.44
N GLY A 62 -18.36 4.86 7.17
CA GLY A 62 -18.30 3.58 7.88
C GLY A 62 -17.93 2.41 6.95
N ALA A 63 -18.64 2.27 5.83
CA ALA A 63 -18.34 1.23 4.85
C ALA A 63 -16.96 1.42 4.18
N GLN A 64 -16.52 2.66 3.93
CA GLN A 64 -15.20 2.92 3.34
C GLN A 64 -14.04 2.68 4.30
N LEU A 65 -14.20 2.95 5.59
CA LEU A 65 -13.15 2.70 6.58
C LEU A 65 -12.77 1.22 6.62
N ILE A 66 -13.74 0.30 6.48
CA ILE A 66 -13.47 -1.14 6.38
C ILE A 66 -12.61 -1.45 5.16
N VAL A 67 -12.92 -0.86 4.01
CA VAL A 67 -12.12 -1.04 2.78
C VAL A 67 -10.70 -0.51 2.99
N MET A 68 -10.56 0.70 3.54
CA MET A 68 -9.25 1.30 3.79
C MET A 68 -8.42 0.48 4.79
N PHE A 69 -9.06 -0.11 5.80
CA PHE A 69 -8.39 -1.00 6.75
C PHE A 69 -7.86 -2.27 6.09
N ILE A 70 -8.64 -2.90 5.21
CA ILE A 70 -8.20 -4.07 4.43
C ILE A 70 -7.01 -3.71 3.53
N VAL A 71 -7.11 -2.58 2.82
CA VAL A 71 -6.03 -2.10 1.96
C VAL A 71 -4.76 -1.83 2.78
N LEU A 72 -4.90 -1.22 3.96
CA LEU A 72 -3.78 -0.96 4.88
C LEU A 72 -3.09 -2.25 5.32
N ILE A 73 -3.85 -3.28 5.71
CA ILE A 73 -3.29 -4.59 6.09
C ILE A 73 -2.52 -5.20 4.92
N ASN A 74 -3.11 -5.21 3.72
CA ASN A 74 -2.44 -5.72 2.52
C ASN A 74 -1.12 -4.98 2.25
N TYR A 75 -1.14 -3.65 2.41
CA TYR A 75 0.03 -2.81 2.19
C TYR A 75 1.13 -3.09 3.22
N LEU A 76 0.77 -3.23 4.51
CA LEU A 76 1.70 -3.60 5.57
C LEU A 76 2.39 -4.94 5.29
N ILE A 77 1.62 -5.97 4.89
CA ILE A 77 2.17 -7.28 4.54
C ILE A 77 3.14 -7.17 3.35
N SER A 78 2.77 -6.41 2.32
CA SER A 78 3.63 -6.19 1.15
C SER A 78 4.93 -5.48 1.52
N CYS A 79 4.84 -4.39 2.30
CA CYS A 79 6.00 -3.64 2.77
C CYS A 79 6.93 -4.49 3.63
N ALA A 80 6.39 -5.27 4.57
CA ALA A 80 7.17 -6.20 5.38
C ALA A 80 7.89 -7.23 4.50
N GLY A 81 7.20 -7.82 3.53
CA GLY A 81 7.80 -8.75 2.57
C GLY A 81 8.93 -8.12 1.75
N MET A 82 8.74 -6.89 1.27
CA MET A 82 9.77 -6.14 0.54
C MET A 82 10.97 -5.82 1.43
N LEU A 83 10.76 -5.41 2.67
CA LEU A 83 11.82 -5.10 3.62
C LEU A 83 12.66 -6.34 3.93
N VAL A 84 12.01 -7.47 4.20
CA VAL A 84 12.69 -8.76 4.42
C VAL A 84 13.48 -9.17 3.18
N ALA A 85 12.90 -9.05 1.99
CA ALA A 85 13.59 -9.37 0.74
C ALA A 85 14.81 -8.46 0.50
N ALA A 86 14.67 -7.16 0.76
CA ALA A 86 15.77 -6.20 0.67
C ALA A 86 16.89 -6.54 1.65
N LYS A 87 16.56 -6.84 2.91
CA LYS A 87 17.53 -7.26 3.93
C LYS A 87 18.23 -8.57 3.56
N LYS A 88 17.50 -9.54 3.02
CA LYS A 88 18.08 -10.81 2.57
C LYS A 88 19.08 -10.59 1.43
N ARG A 89 18.76 -9.70 0.47
CA ARG A 89 19.68 -9.32 -0.62
C ARG A 89 20.92 -8.60 -0.09
N GLU A 90 20.76 -7.68 0.86
CA GLU A 90 21.86 -6.96 1.50
C GLU A 90 22.86 -7.93 2.18
N LEU A 91 22.34 -8.90 2.95
CA LEU A 91 23.18 -9.88 3.65
C LEU A 91 23.93 -10.81 2.69
N ILE A 92 23.28 -11.30 1.63
CA ILE A 92 23.92 -12.15 0.61
C ILE A 92 25.02 -11.38 -0.11
N TYR A 93 24.78 -10.11 -0.44
CA TYR A 93 25.79 -9.25 -1.07
C TYR A 93 27.03 -9.09 -0.17
N LYS A 94 26.82 -8.77 1.12
CA LYS A 94 27.90 -8.65 2.11
C LYS A 94 28.67 -9.96 2.29
N ALA A 95 27.99 -11.10 2.35
CA ALA A 95 28.63 -12.42 2.47
C ALA A 95 29.50 -12.73 1.24
N LYS A 96 29.02 -12.45 0.03
CA LYS A 96 29.79 -12.63 -1.21
C LYS A 96 31.03 -11.73 -1.25
N GLN A 97 30.92 -10.47 -0.80
CA GLN A 97 32.08 -9.58 -0.71
C GLN A 97 33.13 -10.11 0.27
N ARG A 98 32.71 -10.53 1.47
CA ARG A 98 33.61 -11.13 2.47
C ARG A 98 34.32 -12.38 1.93
N ALA A 99 33.60 -13.27 1.26
CA ALA A 99 34.17 -14.47 0.64
C ALA A 99 35.18 -14.15 -0.46
N LYS A 100 34.95 -13.09 -1.26
CA LYS A 100 35.93 -12.64 -2.27
C LYS A 100 37.22 -12.12 -1.64
N VAL A 101 37.11 -11.33 -0.57
CA VAL A 101 38.29 -10.80 0.16
C VAL A 101 39.09 -11.95 0.79
N ALA A 102 38.43 -12.92 1.42
CA ALA A 102 39.10 -14.09 1.98
C ALA A 102 39.86 -14.91 0.91
N LYS A 103 39.22 -15.18 -0.24
CA LYS A 103 39.88 -15.89 -1.35
C LYS A 103 41.06 -15.13 -1.95
N ALA A 104 41.01 -13.79 -1.99
CA ALA A 104 42.13 -12.97 -2.48
C ALA A 104 43.31 -12.95 -1.49
N ALA A 105 43.04 -13.10 -0.18
CA ALA A 105 44.07 -13.20 0.84
C ALA A 105 44.77 -14.58 0.87
N GLU A 106 44.08 -15.65 0.44
CA GLU A 106 44.63 -17.01 0.35
C GLU A 106 45.31 -17.32 -1.00
N ALA A 107 45.23 -16.43 -2.00
CA ALA A 107 45.91 -16.64 -3.28
C ALA A 107 47.44 -16.48 -3.11
N PRO A 108 48.25 -17.48 -3.49
CA PRO A 108 49.71 -17.39 -3.35
C PRO A 108 50.25 -16.26 -4.23
N PRO A 109 51.34 -15.56 -3.82
CA PRO A 109 51.95 -14.52 -4.62
C PRO A 109 52.34 -15.11 -5.97
N SER A 110 51.75 -14.58 -7.05
CA SER A 110 52.09 -14.97 -8.41
C SER A 110 53.60 -14.85 -8.57
N SER A 111 54.26 -15.97 -8.85
CA SER A 111 55.67 -16.02 -9.19
C SER A 111 55.91 -15.04 -10.33
N SER A 112 56.54 -13.91 -9.97
CA SER A 112 57.15 -13.00 -10.92
C SER A 112 58.15 -13.82 -11.73
N LYS A 113 57.75 -14.19 -12.96
CA LYS A 113 58.67 -14.65 -13.99
C LYS A 113 59.67 -13.52 -14.25
N LYS A 114 60.78 -13.50 -13.51
CA LYS A 114 61.98 -12.77 -13.92
C LYS A 114 62.79 -13.74 -14.76
N LYS A 115 62.78 -13.46 -16.06
CA LYS A 115 63.42 -14.19 -17.13
C LYS A 115 64.84 -13.63 -17.23
N ASP A 116 65.80 -14.35 -16.67
CA ASP A 116 67.22 -14.17 -16.93
C ASP A 116 67.68 -15.22 -17.95
#